data_AF-M2LAI8-F1
#
_entry.id   AF-M2LAI8-F1
#
_cell.length_a   1.000
_cell.length_b   1.000
_cell.length_c   1.000
_cell.angle_alpha   90.00
_cell.angle_beta   90.00
_cell.angle_gamma   90.00
#
_symmetry.space_group_name_H-M   'P 1'
#
loop_
_entity.id
_entity.type
_entity.pdbx_description
1 polymer ?
#
loop_
_entity_poly.entity_id
_entity_poly.type
_entity_poly.pdbx_seq_one_letter_code
_entity_poly.pdbx_strand_id
1 'polypeptide(L)'
;MGTEKRESATKRARIEFLPVCEHGAILLTSRSRAAARELVDDRLPTVVEPMSQKQAVLLLHRKVGQTNDGEATEKLVAALEYMPLAISQAGSCIEKKASRCTVEQYLGKLEKSEQSTTSLLSAKSDELRRGRETNKLIMLTWQISFEHMYENRRSAADLLSLMSFYDHQGIPAMLLRHPESDSASNSSVDDAFEDDVDVLRDFSFISVAPSGSAFEMHRLVQLATRRQHDQWAEHSVRRLDAVLPDAEYEAWSTCRLLYPHAKVALSLSSTN
;
A
#
# COMPACT_ATOMS: atom_id res chain seq x y z
N MET A 1 53.02 -18.91 16.01
CA MET A 1 51.89 -19.86 16.04
C MET A 1 50.80 -19.22 16.91
N GLY A 2 49.58 -18.96 16.49
CA GLY A 2 48.94 -19.10 15.19
C GLY A 2 47.92 -17.97 15.04
N THR A 3 47.87 -17.39 13.85
CA THR A 3 46.85 -16.43 13.44
C THR A 3 45.57 -17.20 13.13
N GLU A 4 44.54 -17.09 13.97
CA GLU A 4 43.20 -17.54 13.62
C GLU A 4 42.64 -16.63 12.52
N LYS A 5 42.71 -17.12 11.28
CA LYS A 5 41.89 -16.62 10.18
C LYS A 5 40.43 -16.82 10.59
N ARG A 6 39.73 -15.73 10.91
CA ARG A 6 38.26 -15.68 10.84
C ARG A 6 37.89 -16.07 9.41
N GLU A 7 37.40 -17.29 9.22
CA GLU A 7 36.78 -17.72 7.98
C GLU A 7 35.63 -16.75 7.67
N SER A 8 35.73 -16.12 6.50
CA SER A 8 34.63 -15.38 5.91
C SER A 8 33.48 -16.36 5.68
N ALA A 9 32.45 -16.30 6.52
CA ALA A 9 31.24 -17.08 6.33
C ALA A 9 30.63 -16.71 4.97
N THR A 10 30.74 -17.60 3.99
CA THR A 10 30.13 -17.46 2.68
C THR A 10 28.63 -17.34 2.87
N LYS A 11 28.08 -16.17 2.53
CA LYS A 11 26.66 -15.86 2.71
C LYS A 11 25.86 -16.74 1.74
N ARG A 12 25.36 -17.89 2.19
CA ARG A 12 24.48 -18.77 1.39
C ARG A 12 23.32 -17.98 0.80
N ALA A 13 23.01 -18.21 -0.47
CA ALA A 13 21.87 -17.58 -1.10
C ALA A 13 20.58 -18.08 -0.42
N ARG A 14 19.62 -17.19 -0.16
CA ARG A 14 18.35 -17.56 0.51
C ARG A 14 17.58 -18.65 -0.24
N ILE A 15 17.76 -18.74 -1.56
CA ILE A 15 17.13 -19.74 -2.41
C ILE A 15 17.60 -21.17 -2.08
N GLU A 16 18.82 -21.35 -1.57
CA GLU A 16 19.36 -22.66 -1.20
C GLU A 16 18.64 -23.28 0.00
N PHE A 17 17.88 -22.48 0.75
CA PHE A 17 17.07 -22.95 1.88
C PHE A 17 15.65 -23.34 1.47
N LEU A 18 15.28 -23.18 0.19
CA LEU A 18 13.96 -23.61 -0.28
C LEU A 18 13.93 -25.14 -0.37
N PRO A 19 12.92 -25.80 0.21
CA PRO A 19 12.82 -27.25 0.16
C PRO A 19 12.56 -27.70 -1.27
N VAL A 20 13.32 -28.68 -1.75
CA VAL A 20 13.10 -29.36 -3.02
C VAL A 20 12.35 -30.65 -2.73
N CYS A 21 11.08 -30.75 -3.14
CA CYS A 21 10.29 -31.97 -3.00
C CYS A 21 9.30 -32.15 -4.17
N GLU A 22 8.96 -33.40 -4.48
CA GLU A 22 8.07 -33.74 -5.61
C GLU A 22 6.58 -33.46 -5.32
N HIS A 23 6.21 -33.32 -4.05
CA HIS A 23 4.82 -33.18 -3.61
C HIS A 23 4.46 -31.73 -3.22
N GLY A 24 5.32 -30.77 -3.52
CA GLY A 24 5.15 -29.37 -3.16
C GLY A 24 5.43 -28.45 -4.35
N ALA A 25 4.85 -27.25 -4.29
CA ALA A 25 5.13 -26.18 -5.24
C ALA A 25 5.32 -24.87 -4.49
N ILE A 26 6.25 -24.04 -4.98
CA ILE A 26 6.51 -22.69 -4.44
C ILE A 26 6.06 -21.69 -5.51
N LEU A 27 5.10 -20.83 -5.14
CA LEU A 27 4.67 -19.72 -5.99
C LEU A 27 5.43 -18.45 -5.61
N LEU A 28 6.19 -17.89 -6.55
CA LEU A 28 6.92 -16.64 -6.40
C LEU A 28 6.27 -15.57 -7.28
N THR A 29 5.99 -14.41 -6.71
CA THR A 29 5.52 -13.23 -7.45
C THR A 29 6.61 -12.15 -7.41
N SER A 30 6.89 -11.53 -8.55
CA SER A 30 7.90 -10.48 -8.64
C SER A 30 7.54 -9.49 -9.74
N ARG A 31 7.79 -8.20 -9.47
CA ARG A 31 7.71 -7.14 -10.49
C ARG A 31 8.98 -7.07 -11.36
N SER A 32 10.02 -7.82 -11.04
CA SER A 32 11.28 -7.85 -11.78
C SER A 32 11.37 -9.12 -12.61
N ARG A 33 11.18 -8.99 -13.93
CA ARG A 33 11.34 -10.11 -14.88
C ARG A 33 12.76 -10.69 -14.84
N ALA A 34 13.76 -9.84 -14.60
CA ALA A 34 15.15 -10.27 -14.43
C ALA A 34 15.31 -11.16 -13.20
N ALA A 35 14.82 -10.71 -12.03
CA ALA A 35 14.88 -11.50 -10.81
C ALA A 35 14.05 -12.79 -10.92
N ALA A 36 12.89 -12.76 -11.57
CA ALA A 36 12.10 -13.95 -11.80
C ALA A 36 12.86 -14.98 -12.64
N ARG A 37 13.55 -14.56 -13.71
CA ARG A 37 14.38 -15.45 -14.56
C ARG A 37 15.56 -16.06 -13.82
N GLU A 38 16.13 -15.37 -12.85
CA GLU A 38 17.20 -15.92 -12.00
C GLU A 38 16.70 -17.00 -11.03
N LEU A 39 15.39 -17.05 -10.75
CA LEU A 39 14.79 -17.94 -9.74
C LEU A 39 14.08 -19.17 -10.33
N VAL A 40 13.80 -19.21 -11.64
CA VAL A 40 13.18 -20.37 -12.30
C VAL A 40 14.16 -20.99 -13.30
N ASP A 41 14.51 -22.26 -13.07
CA ASP A 41 15.27 -23.07 -14.02
C ASP A 41 14.47 -23.28 -15.31
N ASP A 42 15.04 -22.86 -16.45
CA ASP A 42 14.59 -23.02 -17.85
C ASP A 42 13.12 -22.65 -18.19
N ARG A 43 12.30 -22.25 -17.21
CA ARG A 43 10.90 -21.87 -17.40
C ARG A 43 10.76 -20.36 -17.48
N LEU A 44 9.99 -19.91 -18.47
CA LEU A 44 9.61 -18.50 -18.55
C LEU A 44 8.61 -18.16 -17.44
N PRO A 45 8.84 -17.08 -16.68
CA PRO A 45 7.86 -16.59 -15.72
C PRO A 45 6.54 -16.24 -16.42
N THR A 46 5.41 -16.61 -15.81
CA THR A 46 4.08 -16.17 -16.24
C THR A 46 3.96 -14.66 -16.02
N VAL A 47 3.73 -13.91 -17.09
CA VAL A 47 3.47 -12.48 -17.00
C VAL A 47 2.00 -12.27 -16.68
N VAL A 48 1.71 -11.55 -15.61
CA VAL A 48 0.35 -11.12 -15.26
C VAL A 48 0.11 -9.77 -15.94
N GLU A 49 -0.68 -9.79 -17.00
CA GLU A 49 -1.10 -8.59 -17.74
C GLU A 49 -2.23 -7.85 -17.02
N PRO A 50 -2.50 -6.57 -17.40
CA PRO A 50 -3.70 -5.86 -16.94
C PRO A 50 -4.99 -6.64 -17.25
N MET A 51 -6.07 -6.25 -16.59
CA MET A 51 -7.36 -6.90 -16.85
C MET A 51 -7.81 -6.68 -18.29
N SER A 52 -8.58 -7.63 -18.83
CA SER A 52 -9.34 -7.35 -20.05
C SER A 52 -10.36 -6.23 -19.80
N GLN A 53 -10.74 -5.50 -20.85
CA GLN A 53 -11.79 -4.48 -20.78
C GLN A 53 -13.07 -5.03 -20.12
N LYS A 54 -13.49 -6.25 -20.48
CA LYS A 54 -14.67 -6.91 -19.89
C LYS A 54 -14.55 -7.10 -18.37
N GLN A 55 -13.39 -7.54 -17.89
CA GLN A 55 -13.12 -7.69 -16.46
C GLN A 55 -13.04 -6.34 -15.75
N ALA A 56 -12.46 -5.33 -16.40
CA ALA A 56 -12.33 -3.99 -15.88
C ALA A 56 -13.69 -3.29 -15.71
N VAL A 57 -14.54 -3.34 -16.73
CA VAL A 57 -15.93 -2.84 -16.67
C VAL A 57 -16.72 -3.57 -15.59
N LEU A 58 -16.58 -4.89 -15.49
CA LEU A 58 -17.24 -5.68 -14.44
C LEU A 58 -16.79 -5.26 -13.04
N LEU A 59 -15.48 -5.02 -12.84
CA LEU A 59 -14.96 -4.56 -11.55
C LEU A 59 -15.53 -3.18 -11.19
N LEU A 60 -15.54 -2.25 -12.15
CA LEU A 60 -16.08 -0.91 -11.92
C LEU A 60 -17.57 -0.95 -11.56
N HIS A 61 -18.40 -1.69 -12.31
CA HIS A 61 -19.82 -1.85 -11.99
C HIS A 61 -20.07 -2.50 -10.64
N ARG A 62 -19.21 -3.43 -10.20
CA ARG A 62 -19.31 -3.99 -8.84
C ARG A 62 -19.04 -2.94 -7.75
N LYS A 63 -18.26 -1.90 -8.06
CA LYS A 63 -17.94 -0.81 -7.14
C LYS A 63 -18.98 0.31 -7.14
N VAL A 64 -19.45 0.75 -8.32
CA VAL A 64 -20.37 1.91 -8.44
C VAL A 64 -21.84 1.53 -8.62
N GLY A 65 -22.14 0.25 -8.77
CA GLY A 65 -23.44 -0.23 -9.23
C GLY A 65 -23.55 -0.28 -10.76
N GLN A 66 -24.65 -0.84 -11.26
CA GLN A 66 -24.96 -0.79 -12.70
C GLN A 66 -25.34 0.65 -13.06
N THR A 67 -24.61 1.24 -14.00
CA THR A 67 -24.86 2.59 -14.52
C THR A 67 -25.41 2.49 -15.94
N ASN A 68 -26.27 3.42 -16.34
CA ASN A 68 -26.75 3.52 -17.73
C ASN A 68 -25.71 4.11 -18.69
N ASP A 69 -24.51 4.38 -18.19
CA ASP A 69 -23.44 5.11 -18.88
C ASP A 69 -22.32 4.15 -19.30
N GLY A 70 -22.65 3.26 -20.24
CA GLY A 70 -21.71 2.25 -20.75
C GLY A 70 -20.50 2.88 -21.42
N GLU A 71 -20.69 3.96 -22.18
CA GLU A 71 -19.60 4.62 -22.91
C GLU A 71 -18.61 5.31 -21.96
N ALA A 72 -19.06 6.09 -20.97
CA ALA A 72 -18.11 6.69 -20.02
C ALA A 72 -17.46 5.64 -19.13
N THR A 73 -18.16 4.54 -18.81
CA THR A 73 -17.59 3.40 -18.07
C THR A 73 -16.43 2.77 -18.85
N GLU A 74 -16.62 2.51 -20.15
CA GLU A 74 -15.56 1.99 -21.02
C GLU A 74 -14.37 2.96 -21.15
N LYS A 75 -14.65 4.26 -21.34
CA LYS A 75 -13.61 5.30 -21.40
C LYS A 75 -12.84 5.40 -20.10
N LEU A 76 -13.51 5.35 -18.95
CA LEU A 76 -12.86 5.43 -17.65
C LEU A 76 -11.95 4.23 -17.40
N VAL A 77 -12.40 3.00 -17.64
CA VAL A 77 -11.54 1.84 -17.41
C VAL A 77 -10.35 1.78 -18.37
N ALA A 78 -10.51 2.31 -19.59
CA ALA A 78 -9.43 2.47 -20.54
C ALA A 78 -8.42 3.53 -20.07
N ALA A 79 -8.91 4.69 -19.60
CA ALA A 79 -8.07 5.75 -19.02
C ALA A 79 -7.29 5.28 -17.78
N LEU A 80 -7.80 4.29 -17.06
CA LEU A 80 -7.13 3.66 -15.91
C LEU A 80 -6.25 2.47 -16.30
N GLU A 81 -5.92 2.30 -17.59
CA GLU A 81 -5.09 1.21 -18.15
C GLU A 81 -5.55 -0.19 -17.72
N TYR A 82 -6.84 -0.36 -17.44
CA TYR A 82 -7.41 -1.62 -16.94
C TYR A 82 -6.75 -2.15 -15.65
N MET A 83 -6.18 -1.26 -14.84
CA MET A 83 -5.48 -1.60 -13.59
C MET A 83 -6.47 -1.83 -12.45
N PRO A 84 -6.52 -3.04 -11.84
CA PRO A 84 -7.52 -3.36 -10.79
C PRO A 84 -7.53 -2.40 -9.62
N LEU A 85 -6.34 -1.98 -9.15
CA LEU A 85 -6.22 -1.10 -8.01
C LEU A 85 -6.76 0.30 -8.32
N ALA A 86 -6.40 0.86 -9.48
CA ALA A 86 -6.87 2.18 -9.90
C ALA A 86 -8.40 2.16 -10.13
N ILE A 87 -8.93 1.12 -10.77
CA ILE A 87 -10.38 0.97 -10.96
C ILE A 87 -11.12 0.86 -9.63
N SER A 88 -10.56 0.11 -8.67
CA SER A 88 -11.16 -0.04 -7.34
C SER A 88 -11.21 1.29 -6.58
N GLN A 89 -10.12 2.06 -6.62
CA GLN A 89 -10.03 3.39 -5.99
C GLN A 89 -10.99 4.39 -6.65
N ALA A 90 -11.00 4.45 -7.98
CA ALA A 90 -11.91 5.30 -8.75
C ALA A 90 -13.38 4.96 -8.46
N GLY A 91 -13.71 3.68 -8.50
CA GLY A 91 -15.06 3.19 -8.22
C GLY A 91 -15.53 3.58 -6.81
N SER A 92 -14.71 3.36 -5.79
CA SER A 92 -15.06 3.77 -4.42
C SER A 92 -15.21 5.28 -4.26
N CYS A 93 -14.39 6.08 -4.96
CA CYS A 93 -14.52 7.54 -4.95
C CYS A 93 -15.80 8.02 -5.64
N ILE A 94 -16.20 7.38 -6.75
CA ILE A 94 -17.46 7.68 -7.44
C ILE A 94 -18.65 7.30 -6.57
N GLU A 95 -18.65 6.09 -6.02
CA GLU A 95 -19.73 5.57 -5.19
C GLU A 95 -19.97 6.42 -3.94
N LYS A 96 -18.92 6.79 -3.21
CA LYS A 96 -19.03 7.71 -2.06
C LYS A 96 -19.48 9.12 -2.43
N LYS A 97 -19.32 9.52 -3.70
CA LYS A 97 -19.80 10.80 -4.24
C LYS A 97 -21.09 10.68 -5.04
N ALA A 98 -21.83 9.56 -4.99
CA ALA A 98 -22.90 9.23 -5.94
C ALA A 98 -23.93 10.34 -6.21
N SER A 99 -24.22 11.23 -5.24
CA SER A 99 -25.14 12.38 -5.44
C SER A 99 -24.54 13.57 -6.20
N ARG A 100 -23.21 13.61 -6.37
CA ARG A 100 -22.43 14.76 -6.88
C ARG A 100 -21.33 14.40 -7.89
N CYS A 101 -21.14 13.11 -8.21
CA CYS A 101 -20.12 12.66 -9.14
C CYS A 101 -20.59 11.45 -9.96
N THR A 102 -20.83 11.66 -11.24
CA THR A 102 -21.03 10.58 -12.22
C THR A 102 -19.67 10.02 -12.69
N VAL A 103 -19.72 8.88 -13.41
CA VAL A 103 -18.54 8.28 -14.07
C VAL A 103 -17.90 9.29 -15.03
N GLU A 104 -18.70 9.95 -15.86
CA GLU A 104 -18.26 11.00 -16.79
C GLU A 104 -17.61 12.19 -16.08
N GLN A 105 -18.20 12.68 -14.98
CA GLN A 105 -17.62 13.76 -14.18
C GLN A 105 -16.29 13.37 -13.54
N TYR A 106 -16.15 12.11 -13.11
CA TYR A 106 -14.88 11.60 -12.58
C TYR A 106 -13.82 11.51 -13.67
N LEU A 107 -14.17 10.98 -14.86
CA LEU A 107 -13.28 10.93 -16.02
C LEU A 107 -12.74 12.31 -16.36
N GLY A 108 -13.60 13.33 -16.43
CA GLY A 108 -13.16 14.70 -16.69
C GLY A 108 -12.24 15.29 -15.59
N LYS A 109 -12.35 14.83 -14.34
CA LYS A 109 -11.39 15.20 -13.27
C LYS A 109 -10.05 14.51 -13.45
N LEU A 110 -10.06 13.23 -13.82
CA LEU A 110 -8.86 12.44 -14.07
C LEU A 110 -8.04 13.04 -15.21
N GLU A 111 -8.67 13.36 -16.34
CA GLU A 111 -8.02 13.95 -17.52
C GLU A 111 -7.42 15.33 -17.21
N LYS A 112 -8.13 16.18 -16.45
CA LYS A 112 -7.63 17.49 -16.01
C LYS A 112 -6.43 17.35 -15.07
N SER A 113 -6.48 16.38 -14.15
CA SER A 113 -5.40 16.10 -13.23
C SER A 113 -4.18 15.56 -13.96
N GLU A 114 -4.38 14.72 -14.98
CA GLU A 114 -3.29 14.21 -15.81
C GLU A 114 -2.54 15.34 -16.55
N GLN A 115 -3.27 16.33 -17.08
CA GLN A 115 -2.69 17.47 -17.80
C GLN A 115 -1.95 18.44 -16.88
N SER A 116 -2.40 18.62 -15.63
CA SER A 116 -1.77 19.50 -14.65
C SER A 116 -0.60 18.85 -13.89
N THR A 117 -0.56 17.51 -13.84
CA THR A 117 0.41 16.74 -13.06
C THR A 117 1.69 16.47 -13.85
N THR A 118 2.47 17.51 -14.11
CA THR A 118 3.86 17.39 -14.59
C THR A 118 4.88 17.23 -13.44
N SER A 119 4.51 17.58 -12.20
CA SER A 119 5.45 17.66 -11.06
C SER A 119 5.44 16.47 -10.08
N LEU A 120 4.34 15.73 -9.91
CA LEU A 120 4.27 14.61 -8.94
C LEU A 120 5.18 13.42 -9.29
N LEU A 121 5.59 13.30 -10.56
CA LEU A 121 6.51 12.28 -11.06
C LEU A 121 7.96 12.75 -11.18
N SER A 122 8.29 13.96 -10.71
CA SER A 122 9.67 14.45 -10.65
C SER A 122 10.46 13.75 -9.54
N ALA A 123 10.64 12.44 -9.67
CA ALA A 123 11.19 11.62 -8.61
C ALA A 123 12.50 10.93 -9.00
N LYS A 124 13.53 11.23 -8.18
CA LYS A 124 14.84 10.59 -8.05
C LYS A 124 14.79 9.13 -7.55
N SER A 125 13.64 8.45 -7.60
CA SER A 125 13.47 7.07 -7.12
C SER A 125 13.43 6.09 -8.30
N ASP A 126 14.35 5.12 -8.30
CA ASP A 126 14.41 4.04 -9.30
C ASP A 126 13.12 3.22 -9.38
N GLU A 127 12.30 3.23 -8.33
CA GLU A 127 11.04 2.48 -8.24
C GLU A 127 9.92 3.06 -9.10
N LEU A 128 9.97 4.36 -9.39
CA LEU A 128 9.03 5.02 -10.31
C LEU A 128 9.55 5.05 -11.75
N ARG A 129 10.84 4.80 -11.98
CA ARG A 129 11.39 4.70 -13.36
C ARG A 129 10.89 3.47 -14.09
N ARG A 130 10.56 2.37 -13.39
CA ARG A 130 10.02 1.15 -13.98
C ARG A 130 8.48 1.18 -13.92
N GLY A 131 7.83 1.30 -15.09
CA GLY A 131 6.36 1.41 -15.20
C GLY A 131 5.83 2.82 -14.98
N ARG A 132 6.53 3.84 -15.52
CA ARG A 132 6.26 5.27 -15.29
C ARG A 132 4.79 5.67 -15.55
N GLU A 133 4.20 5.19 -16.64
CA GLU A 133 2.81 5.52 -17.03
C GLU A 133 1.78 4.82 -16.13
N THR A 134 1.90 3.52 -15.89
CA THR A 134 1.00 2.81 -14.95
C THR A 134 1.09 3.36 -13.52
N ASN A 135 2.30 3.70 -13.06
CA ASN A 135 2.48 4.32 -11.75
C ASN A 135 1.84 5.72 -11.73
N LYS A 136 1.91 6.49 -12.82
CA LYS A 136 1.27 7.81 -12.95
C LYS A 136 -0.22 7.72 -12.68
N LEU A 137 -0.91 6.79 -13.35
CA LEU A 137 -2.36 6.67 -13.25
C LEU A 137 -2.80 6.24 -11.86
N ILE A 138 -2.12 5.26 -11.26
CA ILE A 138 -2.39 4.85 -9.87
C ILE A 138 -2.20 6.03 -8.91
N MET A 139 -1.17 6.86 -9.12
CA MET A 139 -0.91 8.04 -8.29
C MET A 139 -1.99 9.12 -8.46
N LEU A 140 -2.47 9.37 -9.69
CA LEU A 140 -3.54 10.34 -9.97
C LEU A 140 -4.86 9.90 -9.33
N THR A 141 -5.25 8.64 -9.54
CA THR A 141 -6.45 8.07 -8.95
C THR A 141 -6.37 8.06 -7.43
N TRP A 142 -5.20 7.71 -6.88
CA TRP A 142 -4.93 7.81 -5.45
C TRP A 142 -5.13 9.24 -4.96
N GLN A 143 -4.57 10.25 -5.63
CA GLN A 143 -4.66 11.65 -5.22
C GLN A 143 -6.11 12.13 -5.17
N ILE A 144 -6.89 11.89 -6.23
CA ILE A 144 -8.31 12.27 -6.29
C ILE A 144 -9.12 11.60 -5.17
N SER A 145 -8.80 10.34 -4.86
CA SER A 145 -9.48 9.56 -3.82
C SER A 145 -9.05 10.00 -2.42
N PHE A 146 -7.77 10.33 -2.24
CA PHE A 146 -7.21 10.79 -0.98
C PHE A 146 -7.72 12.19 -0.62
N GLU A 147 -7.73 13.13 -1.57
CA GLU A 147 -8.28 14.47 -1.35
C GLU A 147 -9.75 14.41 -0.94
N HIS A 148 -10.52 13.53 -1.58
CA HIS A 148 -11.90 13.29 -1.17
C HIS A 148 -12.01 12.75 0.26
N MET A 149 -11.21 11.74 0.61
CA MET A 149 -11.19 11.20 1.96
C MET A 149 -10.77 12.26 2.98
N TYR A 150 -9.76 13.08 2.67
CA TYR A 150 -9.28 14.14 3.55
C TYR A 150 -10.36 15.20 3.84
N GLU A 151 -11.14 15.58 2.82
CA GLU A 151 -12.27 16.51 2.97
C GLU A 151 -13.44 15.95 3.78
N ASN A 152 -13.69 14.63 3.72
CA ASN A 152 -14.90 14.01 4.26
C ASN A 152 -14.67 13.26 5.58
N ARG A 153 -13.45 12.75 5.79
CA ARG A 153 -13.06 11.95 6.95
C ARG A 153 -11.57 12.12 7.24
N ARG A 154 -11.23 13.28 7.81
CA ARG A 154 -9.85 13.67 8.08
C ARG A 154 -9.10 12.67 8.97
N SER A 155 -9.77 12.08 9.96
CA SER A 155 -9.19 11.05 10.85
C SER A 155 -8.65 9.84 10.08
N ALA A 156 -9.40 9.34 9.09
CA ALA A 156 -8.94 8.25 8.22
C ALA A 156 -7.74 8.67 7.35
N ALA A 157 -7.72 9.91 6.86
CA ALA A 157 -6.59 10.42 6.09
C ALA A 157 -5.32 10.59 6.95
N ASP A 158 -5.48 11.05 8.18
CA ASP A 158 -4.43 11.14 9.18
C ASP A 158 -3.89 9.75 9.55
N LEU A 159 -4.78 8.76 9.73
CA LEU A 159 -4.43 7.35 9.94
C LEU A 159 -3.62 6.78 8.76
N LEU A 160 -4.07 6.98 7.51
CA LEU A 160 -3.32 6.54 6.33
C LEU A 160 -1.95 7.20 6.24
N SER A 161 -1.88 8.48 6.61
CA SER A 161 -0.64 9.25 6.65
C SER A 161 0.34 8.66 7.65
N LEU A 162 -0.10 8.34 8.86
CA LEU A 162 0.70 7.65 9.88
C LEU A 162 1.17 6.28 9.38
N MET A 163 0.26 5.43 8.91
CA MET A 163 0.57 4.09 8.40
C MET A 163 1.63 4.11 7.31
N SER A 164 1.65 5.18 6.50
CA SER A 164 2.58 5.30 5.39
C SER A 164 4.03 5.25 5.84
N PHE A 165 4.39 5.69 7.05
CA PHE A 165 5.77 5.72 7.54
C PHE A 165 6.30 4.40 8.11
N TYR A 166 5.49 3.35 8.13
CA TYR A 166 5.89 2.02 8.56
C TYR A 166 6.22 1.10 7.37
N ASP A 167 6.65 -0.13 7.65
CA ASP A 167 6.65 -1.17 6.61
C ASP A 167 5.26 -1.31 5.98
N HIS A 168 5.20 -1.57 4.67
CA HIS A 168 3.92 -1.65 3.94
C HIS A 168 3.15 -2.94 4.22
N GLN A 169 3.75 -3.92 4.89
CA GLN A 169 3.10 -5.16 5.29
C GLN A 169 3.17 -5.35 6.80
N GLY A 170 2.16 -6.03 7.34
CA GLY A 170 2.20 -6.50 8.72
C GLY A 170 2.11 -5.40 9.78
N ILE A 171 1.58 -4.21 9.45
CA ILE A 171 1.48 -3.07 10.38
C ILE A 171 0.55 -3.46 11.54
N PRO A 172 1.05 -3.58 12.78
CA PRO A 172 0.21 -3.99 13.90
C PRO A 172 -0.67 -2.85 14.41
N ALA A 173 -1.88 -3.16 14.88
CA ALA A 173 -2.85 -2.18 15.39
C ALA A 173 -2.29 -1.29 16.52
N MET A 174 -1.40 -1.84 17.36
CA MET A 174 -0.75 -1.08 18.44
C MET A 174 0.07 0.14 17.95
N LEU A 175 0.56 0.13 16.70
CA LEU A 175 1.24 1.30 16.14
C LEU A 175 0.29 2.42 15.70
N LEU A 176 -1.00 2.09 15.58
CA LEU A 176 -2.03 2.95 15.01
C LEU A 176 -2.98 3.48 16.07
N ARG A 177 -3.23 2.69 17.12
CA ARG A 177 -4.08 3.04 18.24
C ARG A 177 -3.40 4.06 19.16
N HIS A 178 -4.22 4.87 19.83
CA HIS A 178 -3.70 5.81 20.83
C HIS A 178 -3.37 5.07 22.13
N PRO A 179 -2.28 5.41 22.85
CA PRO A 179 -1.93 4.69 24.07
C PRO A 179 -2.98 4.94 25.17
N GLU A 180 -3.73 6.05 25.07
CA GLU A 180 -4.82 6.39 25.97
C GLU A 180 -6.14 5.63 25.66
N SER A 181 -6.23 4.87 24.57
CA SER A 181 -7.41 4.04 24.26
C SER A 181 -7.43 2.70 24.99
N ASP A 182 -6.33 2.28 25.62
CA ASP A 182 -6.24 0.99 26.32
C ASP A 182 -6.90 0.99 27.72
N SER A 183 -7.47 2.12 28.15
CA SER A 183 -8.45 2.10 29.25
C SER A 183 -9.75 1.51 28.72
N ALA A 184 -10.09 0.30 29.19
CA ALA A 184 -11.23 -0.55 28.81
C ALA A 184 -12.65 0.09 28.92
N SER A 185 -12.75 1.41 29.04
CA SER A 185 -13.99 2.19 29.17
C SER A 185 -14.35 3.06 27.96
N ASN A 186 -13.49 3.16 26.93
CA ASN A 186 -13.70 4.10 25.82
C ASN A 186 -14.11 3.39 24.52
N SER A 187 -15.26 2.70 24.54
CA SER A 187 -15.82 2.03 23.35
C SER A 187 -15.92 2.94 22.13
N SER A 188 -16.21 4.24 22.34
CA SER A 188 -16.33 5.21 21.25
C SER A 188 -15.04 5.49 20.48
N VAL A 189 -13.86 5.31 21.09
CA VAL A 189 -12.57 5.52 20.42
C VAL A 189 -12.19 4.32 19.56
N ASP A 190 -12.54 3.12 20.03
CA ASP A 190 -12.39 1.88 19.27
C ASP A 190 -13.32 1.88 18.05
N ASP A 191 -14.58 2.28 18.24
CA ASP A 191 -15.56 2.44 17.17
C ASP A 191 -15.06 3.45 16.11
N ALA A 192 -14.48 4.58 16.52
CA ALA A 192 -13.95 5.57 15.59
C ALA A 192 -12.74 5.06 14.78
N PHE A 193 -11.86 4.27 15.41
CA PHE A 193 -10.72 3.65 14.74
C PHE A 193 -11.18 2.61 13.71
N GLU A 194 -12.10 1.73 14.08
CA GLU A 194 -12.62 0.72 13.16
C GLU A 194 -13.39 1.35 12.00
N ASP A 195 -14.17 2.41 12.28
CA ASP A 195 -14.83 3.18 11.23
C ASP A 195 -13.81 3.84 10.26
N ASP A 196 -12.66 4.33 10.77
CA ASP A 196 -11.57 4.87 9.93
C ASP A 196 -10.93 3.77 9.07
N VAL A 197 -10.67 2.60 9.67
CA VAL A 197 -10.17 1.40 8.98
C VAL A 197 -11.12 1.01 7.85
N ASP A 198 -12.42 0.96 8.10
CA ASP A 198 -13.41 0.62 7.09
C ASP A 198 -13.41 1.61 5.93
N VAL A 199 -13.30 2.91 6.20
CA VAL A 199 -13.18 3.90 5.12
C VAL A 199 -11.91 3.69 4.29
N LEU A 200 -10.77 3.38 4.92
CA LEU A 200 -9.53 3.09 4.20
C LEU A 200 -9.63 1.82 3.36
N ARG A 201 -10.34 0.80 3.83
CA ARG A 201 -10.61 -0.44 3.09
C ARG A 201 -11.54 -0.21 1.90
N ASP A 202 -12.58 0.60 2.07
CA ASP A 202 -13.50 0.93 1.00
C ASP A 202 -12.76 1.54 -0.18
N PHE A 203 -11.89 2.53 0.09
CA PHE A 203 -11.03 3.14 -0.93
C PHE A 203 -9.91 2.22 -1.43
N SER A 204 -9.77 1.01 -0.90
CA SER A 204 -8.69 0.08 -1.26
C SER A 204 -7.30 0.69 -1.04
N PHE A 205 -7.16 1.54 -0.02
CA PHE A 205 -5.86 2.07 0.40
C PHE A 205 -5.12 1.09 1.30
N ILE A 206 -5.86 0.32 2.09
CA ILE A 206 -5.33 -0.72 2.96
C ILE A 206 -6.08 -2.04 2.79
N SER A 207 -5.44 -3.12 3.20
CA SER A 207 -6.07 -4.42 3.44
C SER A 207 -5.77 -4.88 4.85
N VAL A 208 -6.69 -5.66 5.42
CA VAL A 208 -6.54 -6.26 6.74
C VAL A 208 -6.15 -7.72 6.54
N ALA A 209 -5.11 -8.17 7.24
CA ALA A 209 -4.70 -9.57 7.23
C ALA A 209 -5.85 -10.46 7.75
N PRO A 210 -5.94 -11.74 7.33
CA PRO A 210 -6.99 -12.64 7.80
C PRO A 210 -7.08 -12.80 9.32
N SER A 211 -5.98 -12.55 10.04
CA SER A 211 -5.94 -12.55 11.50
C SER A 211 -6.64 -11.35 12.15
N GLY A 212 -7.03 -10.33 11.37
CA GLY A 212 -7.62 -9.08 11.87
C GLY A 212 -6.64 -8.15 12.58
N SER A 213 -5.42 -8.60 12.86
CA SER A 213 -4.47 -7.93 13.76
C SER A 213 -3.38 -7.12 13.06
N ALA A 214 -3.28 -7.22 11.74
CA ALA A 214 -2.26 -6.58 10.95
C ALA A 214 -2.84 -5.95 9.68
N PHE A 215 -2.28 -4.80 9.32
CA PHE A 215 -2.69 -4.03 8.16
C PHE A 215 -1.59 -4.03 7.10
N GLU A 216 -2.00 -3.95 5.85
CA GLU A 216 -1.11 -3.86 4.71
C GLU A 216 -1.54 -2.72 3.81
N MET A 217 -0.59 -2.12 3.12
CA MET A 217 -0.83 -1.09 2.12
C MET A 217 -0.08 -1.41 0.83
N HIS A 218 -0.69 -1.01 -0.28
CA HIS A 218 -0.01 -1.12 -1.56
C HIS A 218 1.19 -0.15 -1.59
N ARG A 219 2.34 -0.62 -2.05
CA ARG A 219 3.59 0.16 -2.05
C ARG A 219 3.49 1.53 -2.74
N LEU A 220 2.69 1.63 -3.81
CA LEU A 220 2.45 2.91 -4.49
C LEU A 220 1.57 3.85 -3.66
N VAL A 221 0.55 3.32 -2.98
CA VAL A 221 -0.29 4.11 -2.05
C VAL A 221 0.60 4.67 -0.94
N GLN A 222 1.44 3.83 -0.34
CA GLN A 222 2.42 4.23 0.67
C GLN A 222 3.33 5.36 0.18
N LEU A 223 3.95 5.20 -0.99
CA LEU A 223 4.86 6.18 -1.56
C LEU A 223 4.15 7.51 -1.86
N ALA A 224 2.92 7.44 -2.36
CA ALA A 224 2.10 8.61 -2.66
C ALA A 224 1.79 9.41 -1.39
N THR A 225 1.29 8.73 -0.36
CA THR A 225 0.93 9.34 0.91
C THR A 225 2.13 10.01 1.57
N ARG A 226 3.28 9.32 1.67
CA ARG A 226 4.49 9.86 2.31
C ARG A 226 4.95 11.19 1.71
N ARG A 227 4.84 11.34 0.38
CA ARG A 227 5.33 12.54 -0.31
C ARG A 227 4.48 13.77 -0.06
N GLN A 228 3.20 13.57 0.21
CA GLN A 228 2.27 14.67 0.50
C GLN A 228 2.20 14.99 1.99
N HIS A 229 2.66 14.08 2.85
CA HIS A 229 2.48 14.12 4.30
C HIS A 229 3.79 13.85 5.06
N ASP A 230 4.88 14.49 4.65
CA ASP A 230 6.20 14.33 5.27
C ASP A 230 6.22 14.69 6.77
N GLN A 231 5.33 15.59 7.21
CA GLN A 231 5.17 15.97 8.61
C GLN A 231 4.76 14.81 9.54
N TRP A 232 4.26 13.69 8.99
CA TRP A 232 3.91 12.50 9.76
C TRP A 232 5.11 11.61 10.10
N ALA A 233 6.29 11.89 9.54
CA ALA A 233 7.52 11.16 9.85
C ALA A 233 7.82 11.20 11.35
N GLU A 234 7.83 12.38 11.95
CA GLU A 234 8.12 12.53 13.38
C GLU A 234 7.07 11.85 14.27
N HIS A 235 5.79 11.96 13.89
CA HIS A 235 4.69 11.29 14.59
C HIS A 235 4.87 9.77 14.60
N SER A 236 5.25 9.18 13.47
CA SER A 236 5.50 7.73 13.38
C SER A 236 6.66 7.26 14.27
N VAL A 237 7.72 8.06 14.40
CA VAL A 237 8.86 7.73 15.27
C VAL A 237 8.46 7.80 16.73
N ARG A 238 7.74 8.85 17.15
CA ARG A 238 7.23 8.97 18.52
C ARG A 238 6.30 7.83 18.90
N ARG A 239 5.48 7.36 17.94
CA ARG A 239 4.60 6.20 18.13
C ARG A 239 5.37 4.91 18.33
N LEU A 240 6.37 4.67 17.48
CA LEU A 240 7.26 3.52 17.61
C LEU A 240 7.96 3.53 18.97
N ASP A 241 8.50 4.67 19.39
CA ASP A 241 9.17 4.83 20.68
C ASP A 241 8.26 4.49 21.86
N ALA A 242 6.99 4.93 21.81
CA ALA A 242 6.01 4.69 22.87
C ALA A 242 5.59 3.21 23.02
N VAL A 243 5.67 2.41 21.95
CA VAL A 243 5.25 0.99 21.98
C VAL A 243 6.41 0.01 21.93
N LEU A 244 7.63 0.49 21.66
CA LEU A 244 8.82 -0.34 21.61
C LEU A 244 9.23 -0.68 23.05
N PRO A 245 9.18 -1.97 23.44
CA PRO A 245 9.58 -2.36 24.78
C PRO A 245 11.10 -2.32 24.93
N ASP A 246 11.56 -2.27 26.17
CA ASP A 246 12.97 -2.51 26.50
C ASP A 246 13.41 -3.88 25.99
N ALA A 247 14.68 -3.99 25.58
CA ALA A 247 15.23 -5.15 24.89
C ALA A 247 15.48 -6.37 25.81
N GLU A 248 14.48 -6.74 26.61
CA GLU A 248 14.46 -7.92 27.45
C GLU A 248 13.97 -9.16 26.67
N TYR A 249 14.36 -10.36 27.11
CA TYR A 249 14.03 -11.61 26.41
C TYR A 249 12.51 -11.80 26.24
N GLU A 250 11.72 -11.43 27.24
CA GLU A 250 10.26 -11.55 27.24
C GLU A 250 9.60 -10.64 26.18
N ALA A 251 10.27 -9.55 25.81
CA ALA A 251 9.80 -8.56 24.83
C ALA A 251 10.26 -8.85 23.39
N TRP A 252 11.06 -9.89 23.16
CA TRP A 252 11.63 -10.19 21.84
C TRP A 252 10.60 -10.42 20.74
N SER A 253 9.45 -11.00 21.05
CA SER A 253 8.36 -11.22 20.09
C SER A 253 7.83 -9.88 19.56
N THR A 254 7.60 -8.91 20.44
CA THR A 254 7.18 -7.55 20.10
C THR A 254 8.28 -6.81 19.36
N CYS A 255 9.53 -6.88 19.80
CA CYS A 255 10.67 -6.27 19.08
C CYS A 255 10.79 -6.82 17.65
N ARG A 256 10.61 -8.13 17.46
CA ARG A 256 10.66 -8.77 16.14
C ARG A 256 9.51 -8.31 15.24
N LEU A 257 8.32 -8.13 15.81
CA LEU A 257 7.15 -7.60 15.10
C LEU A 257 7.38 -6.15 14.67
N LEU A 258 7.94 -5.31 15.55
CA LEU A 258 8.14 -3.87 15.31
C LEU A 258 9.35 -3.54 14.43
N TYR A 259 10.34 -4.44 14.36
CA TYR A 259 11.62 -4.21 13.68
C TYR A 259 11.51 -3.73 12.22
N PRO A 260 10.68 -4.34 11.34
CA PRO A 260 10.52 -3.86 9.97
C PRO A 260 10.02 -2.41 9.91
N HIS A 261 9.08 -2.06 10.78
CA HIS A 261 8.49 -0.72 10.85
C HIS A 261 9.49 0.31 11.37
N ALA A 262 10.25 -0.03 12.42
CA ALA A 262 11.32 0.81 12.94
C ALA A 262 12.39 1.11 11.88
N LYS A 263 12.80 0.09 11.12
CA LYS A 263 13.78 0.25 10.03
C LYS A 263 13.30 1.24 8.97
N VAL A 264 12.03 1.18 8.60
CA VAL A 264 11.46 2.11 7.62
C VAL A 264 11.40 3.53 8.20
N ALA A 265 10.84 3.72 9.39
CA ALA A 265 10.73 5.03 10.01
C ALA A 265 12.09 5.73 10.19
N LEU A 266 13.11 4.99 10.64
CA LEU A 266 14.47 5.52 10.84
C LEU A 266 15.23 5.80 9.53
N SER A 267 14.95 5.02 8.47
CA SER A 267 15.56 5.26 7.17
C SER A 267 15.10 6.58 6.53
N LEU A 268 13.94 7.08 6.94
CA LEU A 268 13.33 8.31 6.42
C LEU A 268 13.81 9.56 7.19
N SER A 269 14.08 9.44 8.50
CA SER A 269 14.59 10.54 9.32
C SER A 269 16.07 10.88 9.08
N SER A 270 16.84 9.94 8.50
CA SER A 270 18.27 10.10 8.21
C SER A 270 18.57 10.94 6.95
N THR A 271 17.52 11.39 6.24
CA THR A 271 17.61 12.10 4.95
C THR A 271 17.27 13.59 5.03
N ASN A 272 17.02 14.12 6.24
CA ASN A 272 16.80 15.54 6.50
C ASN A 272 18.00 16.20 7.17
#